data_AF-A0A2E1AG48-F1
#
_entry.id   AF-A0A2E1AG48-F1
#
_cell.length_a   1.000
_cell.length_b   1.000
_cell.length_c   1.000
_cell.angle_alpha   90.00
_cell.angle_beta   90.00
_cell.angle_gamma   90.00
#
_symmetry.space_group_name_H-M   'P 1'
#
loop_
_entity.id
_entity.type
_entity.pdbx_description
1 polymer ?
#
loop_
_entity_poly.entity_id
_entity_poly.type
_entity_poly.pdbx_seq_one_letter_code
_entity_poly.pdbx_strand_id
1 'polypeptide(L)'
;MTNKNITELTMVIWGAMGIALAALFISAAAAQAFTVFHMITAILLVVAPFLATGMIWQWGGVLNKQSQDLDETFSEKAKRERIDQVLRNLSNAELLALKKRLSQDDIDDDLLEYYLQQGESDQQAR
;
A
#
# COMPACT_ATOMS: atom_id res chain seq x y z
N MET A 1 -5.02 -7.55 -1.49
CA MET A 1 -3.69 -7.89 -2.02
C MET A 1 -2.76 -6.76 -1.58
N THR A 2 -1.69 -7.03 -0.84
CA THR A 2 -0.83 -5.97 -0.29
C THR A 2 0.07 -5.38 -1.38
N ASN A 3 0.52 -4.13 -1.22
CA ASN A 3 1.43 -3.47 -2.17
C ASN A 3 2.70 -4.29 -2.43
N LYS A 4 3.20 -5.00 -1.42
CA LYS A 4 4.33 -5.93 -1.52
C LYS A 4 4.08 -7.04 -2.55
N ASN A 5 2.89 -7.64 -2.52
CA ASN A 5 2.51 -8.73 -3.43
C ASN A 5 2.38 -8.25 -4.89
N ILE A 6 1.92 -7.00 -5.11
CA ILE A 6 1.81 -6.41 -6.45
C ILE A 6 3.21 -6.19 -7.04
N THR A 7 4.12 -5.63 -6.25
CA THR A 7 5.50 -5.39 -6.67
C THR A 7 6.23 -6.71 -6.96
N GLU A 8 6.12 -7.71 -6.10
CA GLU A 8 6.70 -9.05 -6.33
C GLU A 8 6.17 -9.69 -7.62
N LEU A 9 4.85 -9.61 -7.86
CA LEU A 9 4.24 -10.13 -9.09
C LEU A 9 4.78 -9.41 -10.34
N THR A 10 4.92 -8.08 -10.29
CA THR A 10 5.52 -7.34 -11.42
C THR A 10 6.98 -7.74 -11.66
N MET A 11 7.78 -7.92 -10.61
CA MET A 11 9.17 -8.40 -10.76
C MET A 11 9.22 -9.75 -11.46
N VAL A 12 8.33 -10.68 -11.10
CA VAL A 12 8.24 -12.00 -11.75
C VAL A 12 7.87 -11.86 -13.23
N ILE A 13 6.89 -11.00 -13.57
CA ILE A 13 6.47 -10.78 -14.96
C ILE A 13 7.62 -10.23 -15.81
N TRP A 14 8.32 -9.20 -15.32
CA TRP A 14 9.44 -8.59 -16.03
C TRP A 14 10.65 -9.56 -16.12
N GLY A 15 10.90 -10.34 -15.07
CA GLY A 15 11.93 -11.38 -15.07
C GLY A 15 11.64 -12.48 -16.09
N ALA A 16 10.42 -12.99 -16.11
CA ALA A 16 9.98 -13.99 -17.09
C ALA A 16 10.06 -13.47 -18.53
N MET A 17 9.69 -12.20 -18.75
CA MET A 17 9.83 -11.54 -20.06
C MET A 17 11.30 -11.49 -20.50
N GLY A 18 12.23 -11.09 -19.62
CA GLY A 18 13.66 -11.06 -19.92
C GLY A 18 14.20 -12.42 -20.34
N ILE A 19 13.81 -13.48 -19.61
CA ILE A 19 14.18 -14.86 -19.95
C ILE A 19 13.61 -15.27 -21.31
N ALA A 20 12.34 -14.96 -21.58
CA ALA A 20 11.69 -15.30 -22.85
C ALA A 20 12.33 -14.58 -24.04
N LEU A 21 12.69 -13.30 -23.90
CA LEU A 21 13.42 -12.57 -24.93
C LEU A 21 14.82 -13.16 -25.17
N ALA A 22 15.55 -13.50 -24.10
CA ALA A 22 16.86 -14.14 -24.24
C ALA A 22 16.74 -15.48 -24.99
N ALA A 23 15.75 -16.31 -24.64
CA ALA A 23 15.48 -17.57 -25.34
C ALA A 23 15.13 -17.34 -26.82
N LEU A 24 14.35 -16.31 -27.14
CA LEU A 24 14.01 -15.93 -28.51
C LEU A 24 15.27 -15.52 -29.32
N PHE A 25 16.18 -14.75 -28.73
CA PHE A 25 17.44 -14.38 -29.36
C PHE A 25 18.36 -15.58 -29.59
N ILE A 26 18.44 -16.49 -28.63
CA ILE A 26 19.20 -17.75 -28.77
C ILE A 26 18.59 -18.60 -29.90
N SER A 27 17.26 -18.69 -29.97
CA SER A 27 16.56 -19.39 -31.06
C SER A 27 16.88 -18.79 -32.43
N ALA A 28 16.85 -17.46 -32.55
CA ALA A 28 17.18 -16.77 -33.80
C ALA A 28 18.65 -17.00 -34.21
N ALA A 29 19.56 -16.98 -33.24
CA ALA A 29 20.99 -17.26 -33.46
C ALA A 29 21.22 -18.71 -33.91
N ALA A 30 20.55 -19.68 -33.28
CA ALA A 30 20.63 -21.09 -33.67
C ALA A 30 20.07 -21.35 -35.08
N ALA A 31 19.02 -20.63 -35.46
CA ALA A 31 18.46 -20.67 -36.81
C ALA A 31 19.29 -19.91 -37.86
N GLN A 32 20.33 -19.17 -37.42
CA GLN A 32 21.17 -18.28 -38.25
C GLN A 32 20.36 -17.28 -39.09
N ALA A 33 19.12 -16.98 -38.68
CA ALA A 33 18.20 -16.17 -39.45
C ALA A 33 17.25 -15.43 -38.52
N PHE A 34 17.22 -14.10 -38.68
CA PHE A 34 16.23 -13.26 -38.01
C PHE A 34 14.98 -13.18 -38.88
N THR A 35 14.03 -14.09 -38.64
CA THR A 35 12.80 -14.15 -39.42
C THR A 35 11.75 -13.16 -38.91
N VAL A 36 10.79 -12.82 -39.78
CA VAL A 36 9.63 -11.97 -39.41
C VAL A 36 8.87 -12.55 -38.21
N PHE A 37 8.84 -13.88 -38.07
CA PHE A 37 8.21 -14.53 -36.92
C PHE A 37 8.88 -14.18 -35.58
N HIS A 38 10.22 -14.09 -35.54
CA HIS A 38 10.94 -13.66 -34.33
C HIS A 38 10.58 -12.22 -33.97
N MET A 39 10.47 -11.35 -34.96
CA MET A 39 10.10 -9.95 -34.76
C MET A 39 8.68 -9.80 -34.18
N ILE A 40 7.69 -10.49 -34.77
CA ILE A 40 6.30 -10.48 -34.27
C ILE A 40 6.24 -11.03 -32.84
N THR A 41 6.94 -12.14 -32.58
CA THR A 41 6.97 -12.75 -31.24
C THR A 41 7.64 -11.84 -30.21
N ALA A 42 8.72 -11.15 -30.57
CA ALA A 42 9.37 -10.17 -29.70
C ALA A 42 8.42 -9.00 -29.36
N ILE A 43 7.70 -8.48 -30.35
CA ILE A 43 6.71 -7.40 -30.13
C ILE A 43 5.62 -7.87 -29.16
N LEU A 44 5.06 -9.06 -29.37
CA LEU A 44 4.04 -9.64 -28.48
C LEU A 44 4.58 -9.85 -27.06
N LEU A 45 5.81 -10.35 -26.92
CA LEU A 45 6.47 -10.55 -25.63
C LEU A 45 6.70 -9.24 -24.88
N VAL A 46 6.84 -8.11 -25.56
CA VAL A 46 6.95 -6.79 -24.91
C VAL A 46 5.57 -6.25 -24.57
N VAL A 47 4.60 -6.32 -25.48
CA VAL A 47 3.27 -5.73 -25.27
C VAL A 47 2.49 -6.43 -24.16
N ALA A 48 2.55 -7.76 -24.08
CA ALA A 48 1.76 -8.52 -23.11
C ALA A 48 2.09 -8.17 -21.63
N PRO A 49 3.37 -8.10 -21.20
CA PRO A 49 3.75 -7.63 -19.87
C PRO A 49 3.31 -6.21 -19.53
N PHE A 50 3.32 -5.29 -20.51
CA PHE A 50 2.81 -3.93 -20.30
C PHE A 50 1.32 -3.93 -19.98
N LEU A 51 0.53 -4.68 -20.74
CA LEU A 51 -0.91 -4.83 -20.49
C LEU A 51 -1.18 -5.52 -19.15
N ALA A 52 -0.46 -6.60 -18.86
CA ALA A 52 -0.60 -7.33 -17.59
C ALA A 52 -0.26 -6.43 -16.39
N THR A 53 0.83 -5.67 -16.47
CA THR A 53 1.22 -4.72 -15.41
C THR A 53 0.16 -3.65 -15.21
N GLY A 54 -0.38 -3.08 -16.29
CA GLY A 54 -1.47 -2.10 -16.21
C GLY A 54 -2.72 -2.65 -15.51
N MET A 55 -3.13 -3.87 -15.87
CA MET A 55 -4.30 -4.51 -15.26
C MET A 55 -4.08 -4.84 -13.77
N ILE A 56 -2.89 -5.34 -13.41
CA ILE A 56 -2.54 -5.69 -12.03
C ILE A 56 -2.58 -4.46 -11.13
N TRP A 57 -2.08 -3.32 -11.61
CA TRP A 57 -2.09 -2.08 -10.83
C TRP A 57 -3.49 -1.46 -10.73
N GLN A 58 -4.27 -1.51 -11.81
CA GLN A 58 -5.65 -1.04 -11.79
C GLN A 58 -6.52 -1.86 -10.83
N TRP A 59 -6.42 -3.19 -10.85
CA TRP A 59 -7.18 -4.06 -9.95
C TRP A 59 -6.64 -4.05 -8.52
N GLY A 60 -5.31 -3.98 -8.37
CA GLY A 60 -4.65 -3.88 -7.06
C GLY A 60 -5.08 -2.63 -6.29
N GLY A 61 -5.20 -1.49 -6.95
CA GLY A 61 -5.65 -0.24 -6.32
C GLY A 61 -7.13 -0.28 -5.89
N VAL A 62 -8.00 -0.93 -6.66
CA VAL A 62 -9.44 -1.06 -6.33
C VAL A 62 -9.64 -1.99 -5.13
N LEU A 63 -8.95 -3.14 -5.10
CA LEU A 63 -9.00 -4.07 -3.98
C LEU A 63 -8.39 -3.48 -2.70
N ASN A 64 -7.33 -2.69 -2.82
CA ASN A 64 -6.67 -2.09 -1.66
C ASN A 64 -7.51 -0.97 -1.03
N LYS A 65 -8.18 -0.14 -1.86
CA LYS A 65 -9.13 0.87 -1.36
C LYS A 65 -10.30 0.25 -0.61
N GLN A 66 -10.84 -0.87 -1.11
CA GLN A 66 -11.98 -1.54 -0.47
C GLN A 66 -11.61 -2.14 0.90
N SER A 67 -10.39 -2.68 1.07
CA SER A 67 -9.92 -3.15 2.37
C SER A 67 -9.59 -2.00 3.32
N GLN A 68 -9.06 -0.89 2.81
CA GLN A 68 -8.68 0.27 3.62
C GLN A 68 -9.91 1.03 4.14
N ASP A 69 -10.96 1.18 3.31
CA ASP A 69 -12.26 1.74 3.74
C ASP A 69 -12.88 0.90 4.86
N LEU A 70 -12.78 -0.43 4.79
CA LEU A 70 -13.32 -1.31 5.83
C LEU A 70 -12.56 -1.11 7.14
N ASP A 71 -11.23 -1.13 7.13
CA ASP A 71 -10.42 -0.92 8.35
C ASP A 71 -10.57 0.49 8.93
N GLU A 72 -10.67 1.54 8.11
CA GLU A 72 -10.94 2.90 8.57
C GLU A 72 -12.32 3.01 9.22
N THR A 73 -13.34 2.37 8.66
CA THR A 73 -14.71 2.39 9.22
C THR A 73 -14.76 1.68 10.58
N PHE A 74 -14.02 0.58 10.77
CA PHE A 74 -13.91 -0.10 12.06
C PHE A 74 -13.10 0.71 13.09
N SER A 75 -12.02 1.35 12.65
CA SER A 75 -11.19 2.24 13.48
C SER A 75 -11.97 3.48 13.95
N GLU A 76 -12.77 4.12 13.10
CA GLU A 76 -13.59 5.26 13.48
C GLU A 76 -14.67 4.89 14.51
N LYS A 77 -15.31 3.74 14.36
CA LYS A 77 -16.28 3.26 15.35
C LYS A 77 -15.63 2.98 16.70
N ALA A 78 -14.47 2.31 16.71
CA ALA A 78 -13.73 2.03 17.94
C ALA A 78 -13.22 3.32 18.61
N LYS A 79 -12.81 4.33 17.83
CA LYS A 79 -12.41 5.65 18.34
C LYS A 79 -13.60 6.41 18.93
N ARG A 80 -14.76 6.42 18.26
CA ARG A 80 -15.99 7.03 18.78
C ARG A 80 -16.45 6.37 20.07
N GLU A 81 -16.40 5.05 20.15
CA GLU A 81 -16.84 4.30 21.33
C GLU A 81 -15.91 4.49 22.53
N ARG A 82 -14.59 4.61 22.30
CA ARG A 82 -13.64 5.02 23.34
C ARG A 82 -13.88 6.46 23.82
N ILE A 83 -14.14 7.40 22.90
CA ILE A 83 -14.44 8.79 23.27
C ILE A 83 -15.73 8.86 24.08
N ASP A 84 -16.80 8.16 23.67
CA ASP A 84 -18.06 8.12 24.41
C ASP A 84 -17.91 7.46 25.78
N GLN A 85 -17.11 6.40 25.92
CA GLN A 85 -16.82 5.80 27.22
C GLN A 85 -16.04 6.75 28.13
N VAL A 86 -15.04 7.47 27.59
CA VAL A 86 -14.26 8.44 28.36
C VAL A 86 -15.13 9.63 28.76
N LEU A 87 -15.95 10.18 27.85
CA LEU A 87 -16.90 11.26 28.15
C LEU A 87 -17.95 10.86 29.18
N ARG A 88 -18.39 9.60 29.18
CA ARG A 88 -19.36 9.08 30.14
C ARG A 88 -18.76 8.79 31.51
N ASN A 89 -17.46 8.48 31.55
CA ASN A 89 -16.73 8.23 32.80
C ASN A 89 -16.12 9.50 33.41
N LEU A 90 -16.04 10.61 32.67
CA LEU A 90 -15.63 11.91 33.19
C LEU A 90 -16.79 12.61 33.90
N SER A 91 -16.54 13.10 35.12
CA SER A 91 -17.52 13.91 35.84
C SER A 91 -17.67 15.31 35.20
N ASN A 92 -18.81 15.98 35.40
CA ASN A 92 -19.06 17.33 34.84
C ASN A 92 -17.95 18.35 35.13
N ALA A 93 -17.21 18.19 36.23
CA ALA A 93 -16.08 19.05 36.59
C ALA A 93 -14.85 18.81 35.69
N GLU A 94 -14.57 17.55 35.33
CA GLU A 94 -13.44 17.19 34.45
C GLU A 94 -13.73 17.51 32.99
N LEU A 95 -15.00 17.43 32.56
CA LEU A 95 -15.46 17.90 31.25
C LEU A 95 -15.22 19.40 31.04
N LEU A 96 -15.43 20.21 32.08
CA LEU A 96 -15.14 21.65 32.07
C LEU A 96 -13.63 21.94 32.02
N ALA A 97 -12.83 21.14 32.74
CA ALA A 97 -11.37 21.24 32.69
C ALA A 97 -10.80 20.81 31.33
N LEU A 98 -11.36 19.76 30.71
CA LEU A 98 -10.95 19.28 29.39
C LEU A 98 -11.34 20.25 28.27
N LYS A 99 -12.56 20.81 28.33
CA LYS A 99 -13.02 21.86 27.40
C LYS A 99 -12.15 23.11 27.50
N LYS A 100 -11.74 23.50 28.71
CA LYS A 100 -10.85 24.65 28.93
C LYS A 100 -9.45 24.42 28.36
N ARG A 101 -8.92 23.18 28.44
CA ARG A 101 -7.64 22.81 27.82
C ARG A 101 -7.72 22.73 26.29
N LEU A 102 -8.79 22.14 25.74
CA LEU A 102 -8.99 22.05 24.29
C LEU A 102 -9.32 23.39 23.62
N SER A 103 -9.86 24.37 24.36
CA SER A 103 -10.09 25.73 23.86
C SER A 103 -8.88 26.65 24.03
N GLN A 104 -7.81 26.19 24.68
CA GLN A 104 -6.51 26.85 24.64
C GLN A 104 -5.81 26.30 23.41
N ASP A 105 -5.66 27.14 22.40
CA ASP A 105 -5.14 26.87 21.04
C ASP A 105 -3.63 26.54 21.03
N ASP A 106 -3.12 25.99 22.13
CA ASP A 106 -1.72 25.69 22.42
C ASP A 106 -1.58 24.18 22.62
N ILE A 107 -2.03 23.41 21.62
CA ILE A 107 -1.55 22.05 21.47
C ILE A 107 -0.13 22.20 20.94
N ASP A 108 0.82 22.12 21.86
CA ASP A 108 2.25 22.15 21.58
C ASP A 108 2.58 20.95 20.67
N ASP A 109 2.72 21.21 19.37
CA ASP A 109 2.93 20.20 18.32
C ASP A 109 4.16 19.31 18.64
N ASP A 110 5.15 19.86 19.35
CA ASP A 110 6.34 19.16 19.83
C ASP A 110 5.99 18.03 20.83
N LEU A 111 4.95 18.22 21.65
CA LEU A 111 4.45 17.21 22.59
C LEU A 111 3.68 16.10 21.88
N LEU A 112 2.95 16.43 20.81
CA LEU A 112 2.26 15.45 19.97
C LEU A 112 3.27 14.55 19.24
N GLU A 113 4.35 15.13 18.72
CA GLU A 113 5.43 14.40 18.06
C GLU A 113 6.16 13.46 19.04
N TYR A 114 6.42 13.93 20.27
CA TYR A 114 7.02 13.10 21.32
C TYR A 114 6.21 11.84 21.64
N TYR A 115 4.88 11.96 21.79
CA TYR A 115 4.02 10.80 22.08
C TYR A 115 3.88 9.84 20.89
N LEU A 116 3.87 10.36 19.65
CA LEU A 116 3.85 9.53 18.44
C LEU A 116 5.15 8.71 18.31
N GLN A 117 6.29 9.34 18.60
CA GLN A 117 7.60 8.68 18.54
C GLN A 117 7.79 7.64 19.66
N GLN A 118 7.29 7.92 20.86
CA GLN A 118 7.35 6.97 21.98
C GLN A 118 6.48 5.72 21.75
N GLY A 119 5.33 5.88 21.07
CA GLY A 119 4.48 4.77 20.65
C GLY A 119 5.14 3.84 19.63
N GLU A 120 6.01 4.35 18.76
CA GLU A 120 6.81 3.53 17.83
C GLU A 120 7.93 2.76 18.54
N SER A 121 8.58 3.35 19.55
CA SER A 121 9.65 2.67 20.30
C SER A 121 9.15 1.49 21.15
N ASP A 122 7.95 1.59 21.71
CA ASP A 122 7.37 0.51 22.52
C ASP A 122 6.86 -0.66 21.66
N GLN A 123 6.55 -0.42 20.38
CA GLN A 123 6.23 -1.50 19.42
C GLN A 123 7.46 -2.22 18.89
N GLN A 124 8.64 -1.57 18.87
CA GLN A 124 9.90 -2.21 18.47
C GLN A 124 10.55 -3.03 19.60
N ALA A 125 10.10 -2.87 20.85
CA ALA A 125 10.62 -3.58 22.03
C ALA A 125 9.81 -4.85 22.40
N ARG A 126 8.81 -5.22 21.61
CA ARG A 126 8.03 -6.47 21.72
C ARG A 126 8.27 -7.38 20.54
#